data_AF-A0A7W6J618-F1
#
_entry.id   AF-A0A7W6J618-F1
#
_cell.length_a   1.000
_cell.length_b   1.000
_cell.length_c   1.000
_cell.angle_alpha   90.00
_cell.angle_beta   90.00
_cell.angle_gamma   90.00
#
_symmetry.space_group_name_H-M   'P 1'
#
loop_
_entity.id
_entity.type
_entity.pdbx_description
1 polymer ?
#
loop_
_entity_poly.entity_id
_entity_poly.type
_entity_poly.pdbx_seq_one_letter_code
_entity_poly.pdbx_strand_id
1 'polypeptide(L)' 'MSDVELFAYVVLPLVIAAGGGLIGWIYGRNRDLDRDSHPAE' A
#
# COMPACT_ATOMS: atom_id res chain seq x y z
N MET A 1 -10.64 -7.08 26.97
CA MET A 1 -10.58 -6.68 25.55
C MET A 1 -11.27 -7.78 24.76
N SER A 2 -12.33 -7.44 24.04
CA SER A 2 -13.11 -8.40 23.24
C SER A 2 -12.46 -8.67 21.88
N ASP A 3 -12.80 -9.80 21.25
CA ASP A 3 -12.29 -10.16 19.92
C ASP A 3 -12.61 -9.10 18.85
N VAL A 4 -13.76 -8.44 19.00
CA VAL A 4 -14.19 -7.34 18.13
C VAL A 4 -13.30 -6.11 18.30
N GLU A 5 -12.93 -5.77 19.53
CA GLU A 5 -12.03 -4.64 19.80
C GLU A 5 -10.62 -4.90 19.26
N LEU A 6 -10.10 -6.12 19.41
CA LEU A 6 -8.80 -6.51 18.85
C LEU A 6 -8.81 -6.41 17.33
N PHE A 7 -9.85 -6.91 16.68
CA PHE A 7 -10.01 -6.81 15.24
C PHE A 7 -10.08 -5.34 14.78
N ALA A 8 -10.94 -4.53 15.40
CA ALA A 8 -11.19 -3.16 15.00
C ALA A 8 -9.98 -2.24 15.19
N TYR A 9 -9.22 -2.41 16.29
CA TYR A 9 -8.14 -1.51 16.63
C TYR A 9 -6.75 -1.98 16.21
N VAL A 10 -6.57 -3.28 15.90
CA VAL A 10 -5.26 -3.83 15.52
C VAL A 10 -5.30 -4.40 14.12
N VAL A 11 -6.18 -5.36 13.85
CA VAL A 11 -6.17 -6.10 12.57
C VAL A 11 -6.60 -5.19 11.42
N LEU A 12 -7.70 -4.47 11.56
CA LEU A 12 -8.25 -3.63 10.50
C LEU A 12 -7.28 -2.51 10.08
N PRO A 13 -6.66 -1.73 10.99
CA PRO A 13 -5.68 -0.72 10.61
C PRO A 13 -4.43 -1.30 9.94
N LEU A 14 -3.94 -2.45 10.42
CA LEU A 14 -2.77 -3.12 9.82
C LEU A 14 -3.07 -3.57 8.39
N VAL A 15 -4.26 -4.12 8.14
CA VAL A 15 -4.68 -4.54 6.79
C VAL A 15 -4.80 -3.33 5.86
N ILE A 16 -5.38 -2.22 6.32
CA ILE A 16 -5.50 -0.98 5.53
C ILE A 16 -4.11 -0.43 5.21
N ALA A 17 -3.21 -0.37 6.20
CA ALA A 17 -1.84 0.12 6.01
C ALA A 17 -1.05 -0.76 5.02
N ALA A 18 -1.13 -2.09 5.17
CA ALA A 18 -0.47 -3.02 4.26
C ALA A 18 -1.04 -2.92 2.83
N GLY A 19 -2.35 -2.84 2.68
CA GLY A 19 -3.02 -2.67 1.38
C GLY A 19 -2.63 -1.35 0.70
N GLY A 20 -2.67 -0.24 1.44
CA GLY A 20 -2.25 1.08 0.94
C GLY A 20 -0.76 1.10 0.55
N GLY A 21 0.11 0.49 1.36
CA GLY A 21 1.53 0.36 1.07
C GLY A 21 1.80 -0.46 -0.19
N LEU A 22 1.10 -1.59 -0.37
CA LEU A 22 1.22 -2.41 -1.58
C LEU A 22 0.76 -1.67 -2.83
N ILE A 23 -0.37 -0.97 -2.78
CA ILE A 23 -0.87 -0.17 -3.90
C ILE A 23 0.12 0.95 -4.24
N GLY A 24 0.61 1.68 -3.24
CA GLY A 24 1.61 2.72 -3.42
C GLY A 24 2.92 2.18 -4.01
N TRP A 25 3.37 1.01 -3.58
CA TRP A 25 4.55 0.35 -4.13
C TRP A 25 4.36 -0.08 -5.58
N ILE A 26 3.22 -0.71 -5.93
CA ILE A 26 2.92 -1.10 -7.32
C ILE A 26 2.87 0.15 -8.21
N TYR A 27 2.18 1.20 -7.75
CA TYR A 27 2.01 2.43 -8.53
C TYR A 27 3.33 3.20 -8.69
N GLY A 28 4.12 3.31 -7.61
CA GLY A 28 5.46 3.90 -7.65
C GLY A 28 6.39 3.13 -8.58
N ARG A 29 6.43 1.80 -8.46
CA ARG A 29 7.21 0.93 -9.34
C ARG A 29 6.83 1.10 -10.81
N ASN A 30 5.53 1.19 -11.11
CA ASN A 30 5.08 1.42 -12.48
C ASN A 30 5.49 2.80 -13.00
N ARG A 31 5.48 3.84 -12.16
CA ARG A 31 5.97 5.17 -12.54
C ARG A 31 7.48 5.21 -12.78
N ASP A 32 8.25 4.50 -11.98
CA ASP A 32 9.71 4.40 -12.17
C ASP A 32 10.02 3.67 -13.49
N LEU A 33 9.30 2.59 -13.79
CA LEU A 33 9.41 1.88 -15.08
C LEU A 33 8.99 2.74 -16.28
N ASP A 34 7.96 3.56 -16.13
CA ASP A 34 7.47 4.46 -17.19
C ASP A 34 8.43 5.64 -17.43
N ARG A 35 9.11 6.10 -16.38
CA ARG A 35 10.16 7.14 -16.46
C ARG A 35 11.46 6.60 -17.08
N ASP A 36 11.82 5.35 -16.78
CA ASP A 36 13.01 4.71 -17.35
C ASP A 36 12.79 4.26 -18.81
N SER A 37 11.54 4.05 -19.23
CA SER A 37 11.18 3.74 -20.62
C SER A 37 10.96 4.99 -21.49
N HIS A 38 10.65 6.14 -20.90
CA HIS A 38 10.69 7.46 -21.55
C HIS A 38 11.64 8.42 -20.78
N PRO A 39 12.96 8.17 -20.79
CA PRO A 39 13.93 9.08 -20.20
C PRO A 39 14.07 10.30 -21.12
N ALA A 40 13.22 11.31 -20.90
CA ALA A 40 13.17 12.56 -21.64
C ALA A 40 12.67 12.45 -23.09
N GLU A 41 11.35 12.62 -23.23
CA GLU A 41 10.80 13.55 -24.23
C GLU A 41 10.45 14.87 -23.52
#